data_AF-A0A0D3DZD7-F1
#
_entry.id   AF-A0A0D3DZD7-F1
#
_cell.length_a   1.000
_cell.length_b   1.000
_cell.length_c   1.000
_cell.angle_alpha   90.00
_cell.angle_beta   90.00
_cell.angle_gamma   90.00
#
_symmetry.space_group_name_H-M   'P 1'
#
loop_
_entity.id
_entity.type
_entity.pdbx_description
1 polymer ?
#
loop_
_entity_poly.entity_id
_entity_poly.type
_entity_poly.pdbx_seq_one_letter_code
_entity_poly.pdbx_strand_id
1 'polypeptide(L)'
;MELRKRGLRAPFIVFVAIVLFLFQFWAVTGQINHSEPSTQTSVNSSSGTSTRFLSSSSPLSLTGKRSSFRFRWRRRRHHRNKVNRASIQFLYAHNLIRARVGEPPLQWDGRLAAYARRWARQRVGDCRLVHSNGPYGENIFWAGQNNWRTINIVKVWADENKFYDVKANTCEPGQMCGHYTQIVWRDSTKVGCARVDCSNGGLYAICVYNPPGNYEGENPFGNYEDQIGLVRQDPPAVVVTPF
;
A
#
# COMPACT_ATOMS: atom_id res chain seq x y z
N MET A 1 -52.35 -1.44 15.17
CA MET A 1 -51.42 -2.12 16.10
C MET A 1 -50.07 -1.45 15.94
N GLU A 2 -49.74 -0.59 16.90
CA GLU A 2 -48.58 0.32 16.91
C GLU A 2 -47.34 -0.44 17.41
N LEU A 3 -46.27 -0.55 16.61
CA LEU A 3 -45.00 -1.16 17.05
C LEU A 3 -44.03 -0.07 17.55
N ARG A 4 -43.94 0.03 18.88
CA ARG A 4 -43.06 0.91 19.65
C ARG A 4 -41.59 0.54 19.45
N LYS A 5 -40.80 1.42 18.80
CA LYS A 5 -39.33 1.36 18.82
C LYS A 5 -38.80 1.65 20.23
N ARG A 6 -38.02 0.73 20.82
CA ARG A 6 -37.20 0.99 22.01
C ARG A 6 -35.74 1.17 21.56
N GLY A 7 -35.23 2.39 21.67
CA GLY A 7 -33.81 2.70 21.50
C GLY A 7 -33.03 2.40 22.77
N LEU A 8 -32.03 1.54 22.69
CA LEU A 8 -31.03 1.34 23.75
C LEU A 8 -30.05 2.52 23.69
N ARG A 9 -30.17 3.46 24.63
CA ARG A 9 -29.13 4.47 24.89
C ARG A 9 -28.24 3.95 26.01
N ALA A 10 -26.98 3.64 25.71
CA ALA A 10 -25.98 3.41 26.73
C ALA A 10 -25.78 4.70 27.56
N PRO A 11 -25.62 4.61 28.89
CA PRO A 11 -25.50 5.79 29.74
C PRO A 11 -24.20 6.54 29.45
N PHE A 12 -24.31 7.87 29.31
CA PHE A 12 -23.26 8.84 29.00
C PHE A 12 -21.97 8.70 29.85
N ILE A 13 -22.06 8.03 31.00
CA ILE A 13 -20.98 7.77 31.95
C ILE A 13 -19.91 6.81 31.38
N VAL A 14 -20.30 5.85 30.52
CA VAL A 14 -19.34 4.86 29.94
C VAL A 14 -18.42 5.52 28.90
N PHE A 15 -18.90 6.56 28.21
CA PHE A 15 -18.12 7.25 27.18
C PHE A 15 -17.04 8.16 27.78
N VAL A 16 -17.27 8.72 28.98
CA VAL A 16 -16.30 9.61 29.66
C VAL A 16 -15.12 8.82 30.25
N ALA A 17 -15.34 7.58 30.71
CA ALA A 17 -14.28 6.73 31.26
C ALA A 17 -13.28 6.26 30.20
N ILE A 18 -13.73 5.97 28.97
CA ILE A 18 -12.86 5.51 27.87
C ILE A 18 -11.97 6.66 27.34
N VAL A 19 -12.48 7.89 27.33
CA VAL A 19 -11.72 9.06 26.86
C VAL A 19 -10.63 9.47 27.87
N LEU A 20 -10.88 9.32 29.17
CA LEU A 20 -9.88 9.63 30.21
C LEU A 20 -8.76 8.58 30.30
N PHE A 21 -9.01 7.31 29.97
CA PHE A 21 -7.99 6.27 29.96
C PHE A 21 -7.00 6.39 28.77
N LEU A 22 -7.44 6.98 27.66
CA LEU A 22 -6.59 7.19 26.47
C LEU A 22 -5.70 8.44 26.56
N PHE A 23 -5.97 9.38 27.46
CA PHE A 23 -5.11 10.56 27.67
C PHE A 23 -3.90 10.30 28.60
N GLN A 24 -3.94 9.27 29.43
CA GLN A 24 -2.83 8.91 30.33
C GLN A 24 -1.69 8.15 29.64
N PHE A 25 -1.93 7.53 28.47
CA PHE A 25 -0.89 6.81 27.72
C PHE A 25 -0.10 7.67 26.71
N TRP A 26 -0.46 8.94 26.51
CA TRP A 26 0.31 9.88 25.67
C TRP A 26 1.37 10.67 26.46
N ALA A 27 1.36 10.59 27.80
CA ALA A 27 2.24 11.37 28.66
C ALA A 27 3.55 10.66 29.07
N VAL A 28 3.76 9.38 28.72
CA VAL A 28 4.88 8.56 29.24
C VAL A 28 6.01 8.30 28.22
N THR A 29 5.93 8.81 26.98
CA THR A 29 7.04 8.68 26.00
C THR A 29 7.65 10.01 25.54
N GLY A 30 7.31 11.11 26.21
CA GLY A 30 7.74 12.47 25.86
C GLY A 30 8.95 13.01 26.59
N GLN A 31 9.87 12.18 27.10
CA GLN A 31 11.12 12.63 27.73
C GLN A 31 12.21 11.59 27.47
N ILE A 32 13.11 11.90 26.52
CA ILE A 32 14.57 11.62 26.52
C ILE A 32 15.08 12.07 25.16
N ASN A 33 15.77 13.22 25.14
CA ASN A 33 16.86 13.66 24.25
C ASN A 33 16.82 15.18 24.03
N HIS A 34 17.15 15.92 25.09
CA HIS A 34 17.80 17.23 24.97
C HIS A 34 19.22 17.08 25.52
N SER A 35 20.22 17.22 24.66
CA SER A 35 21.61 17.46 25.04
C SER A 35 22.26 18.28 23.93
N GLU A 36 22.21 19.60 24.07
CA GLU A 36 23.25 20.48 23.53
C GLU A 36 24.47 20.44 24.44
N PRO A 37 25.65 20.71 23.88
CA PRO A 37 26.50 21.73 24.50
C PRO A 37 27.02 22.75 23.48
N SER A 38 26.83 24.03 23.84
CA SER A 38 27.65 25.18 23.40
C SER A 38 29.09 25.01 23.93
N THR A 39 30.16 25.48 23.27
CA THR A 39 30.57 26.90 23.27
C THR A 39 31.88 27.04 22.47
N GLN A 40 31.94 28.05 21.57
CA GLN A 40 33.04 28.97 21.16
C GLN A 40 34.51 28.48 21.20
N THR A 41 35.44 28.83 20.32
CA THR A 41 35.82 30.18 19.85
C THR A 41 36.96 30.03 18.83
N SER A 42 37.04 30.89 17.82
CA SER A 42 38.21 31.77 17.57
C SER A 42 38.28 32.21 16.10
N VAL A 43 38.40 33.52 15.98
CA VAL A 43 38.56 34.31 14.76
C VAL A 43 40.06 34.54 14.56
N ASN A 44 40.53 34.50 13.33
CA ASN A 44 41.69 35.30 12.87
C ASN A 44 41.41 35.65 11.40
N SER A 45 41.08 36.90 11.06
CA SER A 45 41.93 38.11 11.03
C SER A 45 42.92 38.11 9.86
N SER A 46 42.65 39.00 8.90
CA SER A 46 43.61 39.89 8.18
C SER A 46 42.96 40.25 6.84
N SER A 47 42.55 41.50 6.61
CA SER A 47 43.38 42.65 6.19
C SER A 47 42.87 43.07 4.80
N GLY A 48 42.59 44.33 4.49
CA GLY A 48 42.77 45.55 5.25
C GLY A 48 42.21 46.75 4.49
N THR A 49 42.36 47.89 5.16
CA THR A 49 42.66 49.22 4.61
C THR A 49 41.52 49.90 3.82
N SER A 50 40.81 50.86 4.45
CA SER A 50 41.08 52.33 4.43
C SER A 50 40.83 52.93 3.03
N THR A 51 40.04 53.96 2.78
CA THR A 51 39.78 55.21 3.51
C THR A 51 38.59 55.96 2.90
N ARG A 52 37.76 56.57 3.76
CA ARG A 52 37.26 57.96 3.77
C ARG A 52 36.65 58.68 2.52
N PHE A 53 35.48 59.27 2.85
CA PHE A 53 34.99 60.64 2.60
C PHE A 53 34.43 61.07 1.22
N LEU A 54 33.11 61.36 1.29
CA LEU A 54 32.34 62.54 0.84
C LEU A 54 32.49 63.14 -0.56
N SER A 55 31.30 63.30 -1.16
CA SER A 55 30.85 64.42 -2.01
C SER A 55 31.46 64.58 -3.40
N SER A 56 30.63 64.42 -4.45
CA SER A 56 30.12 65.54 -5.24
C SER A 56 29.51 65.10 -6.58
N SER A 57 28.60 65.95 -7.03
CA SER A 57 27.91 66.10 -8.31
C SER A 57 28.65 65.73 -9.60
N SER A 58 27.96 65.00 -10.50
CA SER A 58 27.51 65.47 -11.83
C SER A 58 27.06 64.31 -12.73
N PRO A 59 26.17 64.54 -13.72
CA PRO A 59 25.46 63.47 -14.41
C PRO A 59 26.25 62.93 -15.62
N LEU A 60 26.23 61.62 -15.81
CA LEU A 60 26.70 60.98 -17.04
C LEU A 60 25.56 60.22 -17.72
N SER A 61 25.34 60.65 -18.96
CA SER A 61 24.48 60.04 -19.97
C SER A 61 24.80 58.54 -20.14
N LEU A 62 23.79 57.70 -19.95
CA LEU A 62 23.83 56.28 -20.27
C LEU A 62 22.66 55.97 -21.21
N THR A 63 22.98 55.82 -22.48
CA THR A 63 22.18 55.12 -23.48
C THR A 63 22.10 53.64 -23.12
N GLY A 64 21.22 53.30 -22.19
CA GLY A 64 20.99 51.94 -21.71
C GLY A 64 19.79 51.29 -22.40
N LYS A 65 20.04 50.35 -23.31
CA LYS A 65 19.03 49.47 -23.92
C LYS A 65 18.17 48.83 -22.83
N ARG A 66 16.84 48.92 -22.97
CA ARG A 66 15.85 48.17 -22.17
C ARG A 66 16.07 46.66 -22.34
N SER A 67 16.92 46.09 -21.50
CA SER A 67 16.90 44.66 -21.21
C SER A 67 15.65 44.42 -20.36
N SER A 68 14.57 43.98 -20.99
CA SER A 68 13.45 43.40 -20.24
C SER A 68 13.96 42.12 -19.59
N PHE A 69 14.38 42.20 -18.33
CA PHE A 69 14.60 41.02 -17.51
C PHE A 69 13.25 40.34 -17.27
N ARG A 70 12.83 39.50 -18.21
CA ARG A 70 11.74 38.56 -18.00
C ARG A 70 12.25 37.53 -17.00
N PHE A 71 11.85 37.67 -15.74
CA PHE A 71 11.93 36.60 -14.76
C PHE A 71 11.14 35.41 -15.29
N ARG A 72 11.83 34.49 -15.97
CA ARG A 72 11.28 33.22 -16.41
C ARG A 72 11.18 32.33 -15.18
N TRP A 73 10.06 32.46 -14.47
CA TRP A 73 9.65 31.51 -13.45
C TRP A 73 9.55 30.12 -14.10
N ARG A 74 10.63 29.35 -14.02
CA ARG A 74 10.62 27.93 -14.37
C ARG A 74 9.80 27.27 -13.26
N ARG A 75 8.49 27.12 -13.47
CA ARG A 75 7.62 26.32 -12.60
C ARG A 75 8.26 24.93 -12.51
N ARG A 76 9.01 24.66 -11.45
CA ARG A 76 9.38 23.29 -11.08
C ARG A 76 8.04 22.62 -10.80
N ARG A 77 7.58 21.81 -11.75
CA ARG A 77 6.48 20.90 -11.48
C ARG A 77 6.99 20.01 -10.36
N HIS A 78 6.55 20.26 -9.13
CA HIS A 78 6.65 19.25 -8.10
C HIS A 78 5.89 18.04 -8.64
N HIS A 79 6.63 17.02 -9.07
CA HIS A 79 6.10 15.67 -9.18
C HIS A 79 5.66 15.30 -7.75
N ARG A 80 4.44 15.69 -7.36
CA ARG A 80 3.77 15.03 -6.25
C ARG A 80 3.76 13.57 -6.67
N ASN A 81 4.45 12.72 -5.92
CA ASN A 81 4.34 11.27 -6.05
C ASN A 81 2.86 10.94 -5.88
N LYS A 82 2.14 10.87 -7.00
CA LYS A 82 0.73 10.52 -7.04
C LYS A 82 0.73 9.06 -6.64
N VAL A 83 0.44 8.80 -5.36
CA VAL A 83 0.34 7.43 -4.84
C VAL A 83 -0.58 6.67 -5.79
N ASN A 84 -0.08 5.55 -6.32
CA ASN A 84 -0.80 4.81 -7.33
C ASN A 84 -2.08 4.24 -6.69
N ARG A 85 -3.23 4.83 -7.03
CA ARG A 85 -4.54 4.43 -6.47
C ARG A 85 -4.81 2.93 -6.65
N ALA A 86 -4.37 2.34 -7.76
CA ALA A 86 -4.53 0.90 -7.99
C ALA A 86 -3.71 0.09 -6.99
N SER A 87 -2.47 0.50 -6.69
CA SER A 87 -1.62 -0.17 -5.69
C SER A 87 -2.27 -0.19 -4.31
N ILE A 88 -2.85 0.93 -3.87
CA ILE A 88 -3.58 0.99 -2.59
C ILE A 88 -4.77 0.02 -2.62
N GLN A 89 -5.56 0.03 -3.70
CA GLN A 89 -6.76 -0.81 -3.79
C GLN A 89 -6.44 -2.30 -3.81
N PHE A 90 -5.39 -2.72 -4.52
CA PHE A 90 -4.91 -4.10 -4.49
C PHE A 90 -4.53 -4.49 -3.06
N LEU A 91 -3.61 -3.76 -2.44
CA LEU A 91 -3.13 -4.08 -1.09
C LEU A 91 -4.27 -4.13 -0.07
N TYR A 92 -5.14 -3.11 -0.10
CA TYR A 92 -6.28 -3.00 0.80
C TYR A 92 -7.23 -4.19 0.67
N ALA A 93 -7.57 -4.57 -0.57
CA ALA A 93 -8.47 -5.70 -0.82
C ALA A 93 -7.87 -7.02 -0.32
N HIS A 94 -6.58 -7.26 -0.56
CA HIS A 94 -5.90 -8.45 -0.05
C HIS A 94 -5.93 -8.50 1.48
N ASN A 95 -5.58 -7.40 2.13
CA ASN A 95 -5.49 -7.35 3.59
C ASN A 95 -6.87 -7.44 4.26
N LEU A 96 -7.94 -6.98 3.59
CA LEU A 96 -9.30 -7.24 4.04
C LEU A 96 -9.66 -8.73 4.00
N ILE A 97 -9.26 -9.46 2.95
CA ILE A 97 -9.47 -10.91 2.86
C ILE A 97 -8.67 -11.65 3.93
N ARG A 98 -7.38 -11.32 4.07
CA ARG A 98 -6.49 -11.95 5.05
C ARG A 98 -6.95 -11.71 6.49
N ALA A 99 -7.40 -10.49 6.80
CA ALA A 99 -7.96 -10.17 8.12
C ALA A 99 -9.19 -11.02 8.48
N ARG A 100 -10.06 -11.33 7.50
CA ARG A 100 -11.25 -12.18 7.71
C ARG A 100 -10.92 -13.61 8.14
N VAL A 101 -9.73 -14.09 7.79
CA VAL A 101 -9.24 -15.44 8.12
C VAL A 101 -8.08 -15.42 9.13
N GLY A 102 -7.83 -14.27 9.76
CA GLY A 102 -6.79 -14.13 10.79
C GLY A 102 -5.35 -14.21 10.28
N GLU A 103 -5.11 -13.99 8.98
CA GLU A 103 -3.77 -13.98 8.42
C GLU A 103 -3.11 -12.60 8.52
N PRO A 104 -1.79 -12.52 8.80
CA PRO A 104 -1.06 -11.25 8.89
C PRO A 104 -1.19 -10.45 7.59
N PRO A 105 -1.26 -9.11 7.63
CA PRO A 105 -1.40 -8.31 6.42
C PRO A 105 -0.15 -8.38 5.54
N LEU A 106 -0.36 -8.42 4.22
CA LEU A 106 0.71 -8.24 3.23
C LEU A 106 1.22 -6.80 3.26
N GLN A 107 2.50 -6.65 2.93
CA GLN A 107 3.13 -5.35 2.68
C GLN A 107 3.29 -5.13 1.17
N TRP A 108 3.09 -3.89 0.72
CA TRP A 108 3.32 -3.57 -0.67
C TRP A 108 4.81 -3.47 -0.98
N ASP A 109 5.25 -4.19 -2.02
CA ASP A 109 6.63 -4.12 -2.51
C ASP A 109 6.68 -3.49 -3.92
N GLY A 110 7.38 -2.37 -4.02
CA GLY A 110 7.53 -1.63 -5.28
C GLY A 110 8.32 -2.38 -6.36
N ARG A 111 9.25 -3.27 -5.98
CA ARG A 111 10.03 -4.10 -6.92
C ARG A 111 9.15 -5.20 -7.51
N LEU A 112 8.33 -5.83 -6.68
CA LEU A 112 7.30 -6.79 -7.12
C LEU A 112 6.28 -6.12 -8.05
N ALA A 113 5.82 -4.90 -7.71
CA ALA A 113 4.91 -4.16 -8.57
C ALA A 113 5.54 -3.76 -9.92
N ALA A 114 6.84 -3.47 -9.93
CA ALA A 114 7.59 -3.23 -11.17
C ALA A 114 7.72 -4.51 -12.00
N TYR A 115 7.96 -5.66 -11.35
CA TYR A 115 7.97 -6.97 -12.00
C TYR A 115 6.61 -7.28 -12.65
N ALA A 116 5.53 -7.23 -11.85
CA ALA A 116 4.16 -7.40 -12.31
C ALA A 116 3.83 -6.50 -13.51
N ARG A 117 4.25 -5.23 -13.47
CA ARG A 117 4.04 -4.29 -14.59
C ARG A 117 4.80 -4.67 -15.85
N ARG A 118 6.05 -5.15 -15.73
CA ARG A 118 6.83 -5.61 -16.89
C ARG A 118 6.16 -6.82 -17.54
N TRP A 119 5.67 -7.77 -16.74
CA TRP A 119 4.95 -8.92 -17.25
C TRP A 119 3.63 -8.53 -17.91
N ALA A 120 2.78 -7.77 -17.20
CA ALA A 120 1.48 -7.34 -17.71
C ALA A 120 1.58 -6.61 -19.06
N ARG A 121 2.63 -5.79 -19.27
CA ARG A 121 2.86 -5.09 -20.54
C ARG A 121 3.04 -6.04 -21.73
N GLN A 122 3.61 -7.23 -21.52
CA GLN A 122 3.78 -8.23 -22.57
C GLN A 122 2.45 -8.87 -22.98
N ARG A 123 1.40 -8.71 -22.17
CA ARG A 123 0.06 -9.24 -22.42
C ARG A 123 -0.87 -8.22 -23.08
N VAL A 124 -0.47 -6.96 -23.27
CA VAL A 124 -1.37 -5.93 -23.83
C VAL A 124 -1.96 -6.31 -25.19
N GLY A 125 -1.20 -7.01 -26.04
CA GLY A 125 -1.65 -7.40 -27.37
C GLY A 125 -2.65 -8.56 -27.41
N ASP A 126 -2.53 -9.53 -26.49
CA ASP A 126 -3.31 -10.78 -26.51
C ASP A 126 -4.23 -10.98 -25.30
N CYS A 127 -3.87 -10.36 -24.18
CA CYS A 127 -4.44 -10.50 -22.85
C CYS A 127 -4.68 -11.94 -22.39
N ARG A 128 -3.79 -12.82 -22.82
CA ARG A 128 -3.83 -14.23 -22.43
C ARG A 128 -3.45 -14.41 -20.97
N LEU A 129 -4.16 -15.30 -20.30
CA LEU A 129 -3.85 -15.77 -18.94
C LEU A 129 -2.64 -16.70 -18.97
N VAL A 130 -1.44 -16.11 -18.95
CA VAL A 130 -0.16 -16.83 -18.91
C VAL A 130 0.65 -16.33 -17.73
N HIS A 131 1.10 -17.26 -16.89
CA HIS A 131 2.04 -16.99 -15.79
C HIS A 131 3.42 -16.63 -16.31
N SER A 132 4.17 -15.83 -15.54
CA SER A 132 5.50 -15.38 -15.94
C SER A 132 6.57 -16.45 -15.84
N ASN A 133 6.29 -17.55 -15.13
CA ASN A 133 7.25 -18.57 -14.72
C ASN A 133 8.46 -17.99 -13.94
N GLY A 134 8.24 -16.86 -13.26
CA GLY A 134 9.21 -16.25 -12.36
C GLY A 134 9.32 -16.94 -11.00
N PRO A 135 10.21 -16.47 -10.13
CA PRO A 135 10.45 -17.05 -8.80
C PRO A 135 9.40 -16.63 -7.74
N TYR A 136 8.28 -16.05 -8.17
CA TYR A 136 7.27 -15.45 -7.29
C TYR A 136 5.96 -16.21 -7.42
N GLY A 137 5.12 -16.15 -6.38
CA GLY A 137 3.74 -16.60 -6.49
C GLY A 137 2.96 -15.62 -7.36
N GLU A 138 1.93 -16.07 -8.07
CA GLU A 138 1.22 -15.24 -9.03
C GLU A 138 -0.28 -15.49 -9.08
N ASN A 139 -1.05 -14.42 -9.08
CA ASN A 139 -2.46 -14.43 -9.47
C ASN A 139 -2.64 -13.58 -10.72
N ILE A 140 -3.36 -14.10 -11.71
CA ILE A 140 -3.63 -13.43 -12.98
C ILE A 140 -5.13 -13.31 -13.21
N PHE A 141 -5.54 -12.25 -13.91
CA PHE A 141 -6.93 -11.95 -14.17
C PHE A 141 -7.07 -11.34 -15.55
N TRP A 142 -8.18 -11.68 -16.21
CA TRP A 142 -8.60 -11.07 -17.45
C TRP A 142 -10.09 -10.78 -17.42
N ALA A 143 -10.48 -9.67 -18.04
CA ALA A 143 -11.85 -9.39 -18.41
C ALA A 143 -11.94 -8.81 -19.81
N GLY A 144 -13.04 -9.09 -20.51
CA GLY A 144 -13.32 -8.53 -21.83
C GLY A 144 -13.60 -7.02 -21.84
N GLN A 145 -13.84 -6.42 -20.69
CA GLN A 145 -14.04 -4.97 -20.51
C GLN A 145 -12.95 -4.39 -19.58
N ASN A 146 -12.59 -3.13 -19.79
CA ASN A 146 -11.56 -2.45 -18.99
C ASN A 146 -12.08 -1.59 -17.82
N ASN A 147 -13.39 -1.55 -17.60
CA ASN A 147 -14.04 -0.76 -16.54
C ASN A 147 -13.96 -1.41 -15.14
N TRP A 148 -13.20 -2.50 -15.00
CA TRP A 148 -13.08 -3.23 -13.73
C TRP A 148 -12.35 -2.41 -12.67
N ARG A 149 -12.96 -2.32 -11.48
CA ARG A 149 -12.31 -1.76 -10.30
C ARG A 149 -11.31 -2.77 -9.75
N THR A 150 -10.13 -2.28 -9.37
CA THR A 150 -9.05 -3.09 -8.81
C THR A 150 -9.49 -3.97 -7.63
N ILE A 151 -10.35 -3.45 -6.75
CA ILE A 151 -10.86 -4.20 -5.59
C ILE A 151 -11.72 -5.40 -6.02
N ASN A 152 -12.47 -5.28 -7.12
CA ASN A 152 -13.32 -6.35 -7.62
C ASN A 152 -12.49 -7.49 -8.21
N ILE A 153 -11.31 -7.19 -8.77
CA ILE A 153 -10.38 -8.21 -9.28
C ILE A 153 -9.93 -9.13 -8.14
N VAL A 154 -9.50 -8.55 -7.02
CA VAL A 154 -9.09 -9.31 -5.83
C VAL A 154 -10.27 -10.07 -5.23
N LYS A 155 -11.48 -9.49 -5.28
CA LYS A 155 -12.69 -10.18 -4.85
C LYS A 155 -12.98 -11.43 -5.68
N VAL A 156 -12.84 -11.37 -7.01
CA VAL A 156 -13.04 -12.54 -7.89
C VAL A 156 -12.11 -13.69 -7.50
N TRP A 157 -10.83 -13.38 -7.29
CA TRP A 157 -9.86 -14.37 -6.78
C TRP A 157 -10.24 -14.91 -5.40
N ALA A 158 -10.73 -14.04 -4.51
CA ALA A 158 -11.11 -14.44 -3.15
C ALA A 158 -12.42 -15.23 -3.09
N ASP A 159 -13.35 -15.02 -4.02
CA ASP A 159 -14.64 -15.72 -4.11
C ASP A 159 -14.47 -17.22 -4.43
N GLU A 160 -13.26 -17.66 -4.79
CA GLU A 160 -12.90 -19.08 -4.87
C GLU A 160 -12.94 -19.79 -3.50
N ASN A 161 -12.93 -19.04 -2.39
CA ASN A 161 -13.00 -19.58 -1.04
C ASN A 161 -14.20 -20.51 -0.79
N LYS A 162 -15.32 -20.29 -1.49
CA LYS A 162 -16.54 -21.10 -1.37
C LYS A 162 -16.34 -22.54 -1.87
N PHE A 163 -15.30 -22.79 -2.66
CA PHE A 163 -14.94 -24.09 -3.20
C PHE A 163 -13.77 -24.74 -2.47
N TYR A 164 -13.20 -24.06 -1.47
CA TYR A 164 -12.01 -24.52 -0.76
C TYR A 164 -12.37 -25.07 0.61
N ASP A 165 -12.12 -26.37 0.83
CA ASP A 165 -12.24 -26.99 2.14
C ASP A 165 -10.92 -26.82 2.90
N VAL A 166 -10.95 -25.94 3.90
CA VAL A 166 -9.79 -25.62 4.74
C VAL A 166 -9.38 -26.78 5.64
N LYS A 167 -10.31 -27.64 6.08
CA LYS A 167 -10.00 -28.79 6.96
C LYS A 167 -9.34 -29.89 6.16
N ALA A 168 -9.90 -30.21 5.00
CA ALA A 168 -9.39 -31.24 4.11
C ALA A 168 -8.16 -30.77 3.31
N ASN A 169 -7.90 -29.46 3.25
CA ASN A 169 -6.89 -28.85 2.39
C ASN A 169 -7.11 -29.20 0.91
N THR A 170 -8.36 -29.19 0.47
CA THR A 170 -8.76 -29.62 -0.88
C THR A 170 -9.64 -28.59 -1.56
N CYS A 171 -9.50 -28.48 -2.87
CA CYS A 171 -10.43 -27.74 -3.72
C CYS A 171 -11.52 -28.67 -4.26
N GLU A 172 -12.75 -28.18 -4.38
CA GLU A 172 -13.85 -28.91 -5.00
C GLU A 172 -13.48 -29.35 -6.44
N PRO A 173 -13.80 -30.60 -6.84
CA PRO A 173 -13.48 -31.10 -8.18
C PRO A 173 -14.05 -30.21 -9.29
N GLY A 174 -13.19 -29.83 -10.25
CA GLY A 174 -13.57 -28.98 -11.38
C GLY A 174 -13.65 -27.48 -11.07
N GLN A 175 -13.37 -27.07 -9.83
CA GLN A 175 -13.29 -25.67 -9.43
C GLN A 175 -11.84 -25.17 -9.38
N MET A 176 -11.68 -23.85 -9.22
CA MET A 176 -10.39 -23.21 -8.98
C MET A 176 -10.37 -22.65 -7.56
N CYS A 177 -9.27 -22.92 -6.85
CA CYS A 177 -9.01 -22.36 -5.52
C CYS A 177 -7.64 -21.68 -5.40
N GLY A 178 -6.79 -21.83 -6.42
CA GLY A 178 -5.39 -21.39 -6.38
C GLY A 178 -5.23 -19.88 -6.19
N HIS A 179 -6.16 -19.07 -6.68
CA HIS A 179 -6.07 -17.63 -6.49
C HIS A 179 -6.41 -17.25 -5.05
N TYR A 180 -7.44 -17.87 -4.47
CA TYR A 180 -7.78 -17.67 -3.06
C TYR A 180 -6.64 -18.12 -2.15
N THR A 181 -6.14 -19.35 -2.32
CA THR A 181 -5.06 -19.89 -1.47
C THR A 181 -3.81 -19.03 -1.53
N GLN A 182 -3.46 -18.47 -2.70
CA GLN A 182 -2.33 -17.55 -2.80
C GLN A 182 -2.55 -16.23 -2.06
N ILE A 183 -3.78 -15.69 -2.05
CA ILE A 183 -4.09 -14.46 -1.29
C ILE A 183 -3.91 -14.69 0.21
N VAL A 184 -4.38 -15.84 0.71
CA VAL A 184 -4.33 -16.18 2.14
C VAL A 184 -3.07 -16.94 2.55
N TRP A 185 -2.13 -17.16 1.62
CA TRP A 185 -0.89 -17.87 1.91
C TRP A 185 -0.12 -17.18 3.03
N ARG A 186 0.03 -17.88 4.16
CA ARG A 186 0.57 -17.34 5.41
C ARG A 186 1.97 -16.77 5.24
N ASP A 187 2.83 -17.53 4.57
CA ASP A 187 4.25 -17.21 4.42
C ASP A 187 4.50 -16.11 3.38
N SER A 188 3.54 -15.83 2.50
CA SER A 188 3.63 -14.67 1.62
C SER A 188 3.49 -13.42 2.48
N THR A 189 4.55 -12.59 2.51
CA THR A 189 4.60 -11.37 3.33
C THR A 189 4.50 -10.10 2.51
N LYS A 190 4.84 -10.19 1.22
CA LYS A 190 4.88 -9.05 0.29
C LYS A 190 4.07 -9.32 -0.96
N VAL A 191 3.46 -8.27 -1.48
CA VAL A 191 2.73 -8.30 -2.74
C VAL A 191 3.02 -7.07 -3.59
N GLY A 192 3.07 -7.25 -4.90
CA GLY A 192 3.10 -6.16 -5.86
C GLY A 192 2.26 -6.50 -7.08
N CYS A 193 1.41 -5.56 -7.49
CA CYS A 193 0.45 -5.80 -8.56
C CYS A 193 0.53 -4.77 -9.67
N ALA A 194 0.03 -5.14 -10.84
CA ALA A 194 -0.20 -4.26 -11.97
C ALA A 194 -1.49 -4.63 -12.69
N ARG A 195 -2.09 -3.62 -13.34
CA ARG A 195 -3.15 -3.81 -14.32
C ARG A 195 -2.80 -3.02 -15.58
N VAL A 196 -3.20 -3.54 -16.73
CA VAL A 196 -3.05 -2.89 -18.04
C VAL A 196 -4.35 -3.04 -18.82
N ASP A 197 -4.63 -2.06 -19.67
CA ASP A 197 -5.72 -2.15 -20.62
C ASP A 197 -5.19 -2.82 -21.89
N CYS A 198 -5.96 -3.76 -22.43
CA CYS A 198 -5.62 -4.57 -23.58
C CYS A 198 -5.96 -3.84 -24.89
N SER A 199 -5.27 -4.18 -25.97
CA SER A 199 -5.59 -3.65 -27.32
C SER A 199 -6.98 -4.02 -27.80
N ASN A 200 -7.55 -5.13 -27.31
CA ASN A 200 -8.91 -5.57 -27.62
C ASN A 200 -10.00 -4.92 -26.74
N GLY A 201 -9.66 -3.91 -25.93
CA GLY A 201 -10.59 -3.23 -25.03
C GLY A 201 -10.82 -3.94 -23.68
N GLY A 202 -10.21 -5.11 -23.49
CA GLY A 202 -10.21 -5.82 -22.22
C GLY A 202 -9.24 -5.25 -21.19
N LEU A 203 -9.12 -5.94 -20.06
CA LEU A 203 -8.17 -5.65 -19.00
C LEU A 203 -7.44 -6.91 -18.57
N TYR A 204 -6.15 -6.78 -18.33
CA TYR A 204 -5.30 -7.80 -17.73
C TYR A 204 -4.73 -7.28 -16.41
N ALA A 205 -4.75 -8.11 -15.38
CA ALA A 205 -4.13 -7.81 -14.10
C ALA A 205 -3.31 -8.99 -13.59
N ILE A 206 -2.27 -8.67 -12.84
CA ILE A 206 -1.40 -9.62 -12.17
C ILE A 206 -0.99 -9.09 -10.81
N CYS A 207 -1.00 -9.95 -9.80
CA CYS A 207 -0.36 -9.75 -8.51
C CYS A 207 0.73 -10.80 -8.33
N VAL A 208 1.91 -10.37 -7.88
CA VAL A 208 3.02 -11.27 -7.57
C VAL A 208 3.35 -11.21 -6.08
N TYR A 209 3.63 -12.37 -5.50
CA TYR A 209 3.78 -12.60 -4.06
C TYR A 209 5.18 -13.11 -3.72
N ASN A 210 5.73 -12.65 -2.60
CA ASN A 210 7.02 -13.10 -2.10
C ASN A 210 7.01 -13.25 -0.58
N PRO A 211 7.48 -14.39 -0.02
CA PRO A 211 7.70 -15.69 -0.68
C PRO A 211 6.52 -16.19 -1.54
N PRO A 212 6.77 -17.00 -2.59
CA PRO A 212 5.72 -17.68 -3.35
C PRO A 212 4.92 -18.62 -2.45
N GLY A 213 3.65 -18.84 -2.82
CA GLY A 213 2.78 -19.82 -2.16
C GLY A 213 2.32 -20.91 -3.13
N ASN A 214 1.25 -21.60 -2.77
CA ASN A 214 0.63 -22.69 -3.52
C ASN A 214 1.58 -23.86 -3.81
N TYR A 215 2.41 -24.22 -2.83
CA TYR A 215 3.18 -25.45 -2.89
C TYR A 215 2.26 -26.66 -2.75
N GLU A 216 2.50 -27.67 -3.60
CA GLU A 216 1.70 -28.89 -3.61
C GLU A 216 1.82 -29.64 -2.27
N GLY A 217 0.67 -30.01 -1.70
CA GLY A 217 0.60 -30.70 -0.40
C GLY A 217 0.74 -29.79 0.82
N GLU A 218 1.08 -28.51 0.66
CA GLU A 218 1.14 -27.55 1.76
C GLU A 218 -0.23 -26.89 2.01
N ASN A 219 -0.47 -26.48 3.26
CA ASN A 219 -1.67 -25.74 3.65
C ASN A 219 -1.39 -24.23 3.59
N PRO A 220 -2.23 -23.42 2.92
CA PRO A 220 -2.05 -21.98 2.83
C PRO A 220 -2.04 -21.26 4.19
N PHE A 221 -2.60 -21.86 5.24
CA PHE A 221 -2.61 -21.31 6.59
C PHE A 221 -1.42 -21.77 7.45
N GLY A 222 -0.45 -22.47 6.86
CA GLY A 222 0.68 -23.08 7.55
C GLY A 222 0.30 -24.35 8.31
N ASN A 223 1.25 -24.86 9.10
CA ASN A 223 0.95 -25.93 10.06
C ASN A 223 -0.03 -25.41 11.11
N TYR A 224 -0.94 -26.27 11.58
CA TYR A 224 -1.91 -25.92 12.61
C TYR A 224 -1.27 -25.57 13.96
N GLU A 225 0.04 -25.60 14.13
CA GLU A 225 0.72 -25.05 15.31
C GLU A 225 0.98 -23.55 15.10
N ASP A 226 0.33 -22.72 15.91
CA ASP A 226 0.59 -21.29 15.92
C ASP A 226 1.95 -20.95 16.57
N GLN A 227 2.35 -19.68 16.52
CA GLN A 227 3.65 -19.22 17.01
C GLN A 227 3.81 -19.30 18.55
N ILE A 228 2.76 -19.68 19.28
CA ILE A 228 2.78 -19.92 20.73
C ILE A 228 2.66 -21.42 21.06
N GLY A 229 2.77 -22.29 20.05
CA GLY A 229 2.66 -23.74 20.22
C GLY A 229 1.23 -24.20 20.53
N LEU A 230 0.23 -23.35 20.33
CA LEU A 230 -1.17 -23.73 20.41
C LEU A 230 -1.63 -24.22 19.04
N VAL A 231 -2.23 -25.40 19.04
CA VAL A 231 -2.88 -25.92 17.86
C VAL A 231 -4.08 -25.03 17.55
N ARG A 232 -4.14 -24.46 16.34
CA ARG A 232 -5.34 -23.83 15.76
C ARG A 232 -6.38 -24.94 15.62
N GLN A 233 -7.18 -25.15 16.67
CA GLN A 233 -8.10 -26.28 16.79
C GLN A 233 -9.16 -26.30 15.70
N ASP A 234 -9.45 -25.13 15.13
CA ASP A 234 -10.39 -24.97 14.02
C ASP A 234 -9.75 -24.22 12.85
N PRO A 235 -10.08 -24.61 11.60
CA PRO A 235 -9.74 -23.81 10.43
C PRO A 235 -10.35 -22.40 10.58
N PRO A 236 -9.74 -21.36 9.98
CA PRO A 236 -10.37 -20.05 9.92
C PRO A 236 -11.78 -20.16 9.34
N ALA A 237 -12.73 -19.48 9.98
CA ALA A 237 -14.13 -19.50 9.56
C ALA A 237 -14.22 -19.16 8.06
N VAL A 238 -14.89 -20.01 7.28
CA VAL A 238 -15.20 -19.72 5.89
C VAL A 238 -16.15 -18.52 5.89
N VAL A 239 -15.62 -17.33 5.60
CA VAL A 239 -16.44 -16.11 5.61
C VAL A 239 -17.28 -16.09 4.33
N VAL A 240 -18.51 -16.62 4.43
CA VAL A 240 -19.52 -16.63 3.36
C VAL A 240 -20.19 -15.24 3.20
N THR A 241 -19.75 -14.20 3.92
CA THR A 241 -20.39 -12.88 3.81
C THR A 241 -19.91 -12.13 2.56
N PRO A 242 -20.84 -11.72 1.68
CA PRO A 242 -20.49 -10.95 0.49
C PRO A 242 -19.90 -9.59 0.88
N PHE A 243 -18.96 -9.11 0.06
CA PHE A 243 -18.50 -7.72 0.08
C PHE A 243 -19.56 -6.74 -0.41
#